data_AF-A0A810DVL3-F1
#
_entry.id   AF-A0A810DVL3-F1
#
_cell.length_a   1.000
_cell.length_b   1.000
_cell.length_c   1.000
_cell.angle_alpha   90.00
_cell.angle_beta   90.00
_cell.angle_gamma   90.00
#
_symmetry.space_group_name_H-M   'P 1'
#
loop_
_entity.id
_entity.type
_entity.pdbx_description
1 polymer ?
#
loop_
_entity_poly.entity_id
_entity_poly.type
_entity_poly.pdbx_seq_one_letter_code
_entity_poly.pdbx_strand_id
1 'polypeptide(L)' 'MYSISEVSKLTGITAFTLRFYEKIGVLPNPSRKDGKENGRRRYDDQDIRFIRFIHGLKQTGMKFGYAE' A
#
# COMPACT_ATOMS: atom_id res chain seq x y z
N MET A 1 2.57 9.81 -10.14
CA MET A 1 2.49 8.33 -10.22
C MET A 1 3.80 7.72 -9.75
N TYR A 2 3.75 6.78 -8.83
CA TYR A 2 4.86 6.27 -8.03
C TYR A 2 4.98 4.75 -8.16
N SER A 3 6.18 4.21 -8.19
CA SER A 3 6.43 2.77 -8.06
C SER A 3 6.21 2.30 -6.63
N ILE A 4 6.07 0.98 -6.43
CA ILE A 4 5.94 0.40 -5.08
C ILE A 4 7.12 0.76 -4.17
N SER A 5 8.33 0.86 -4.73
CA SER A 5 9.53 1.26 -4.00
C SER A 5 9.48 2.73 -3.58
N GLU A 6 8.93 3.60 -4.42
CA GLU A 6 8.73 5.02 -4.07
C GLU A 6 7.64 5.18 -3.01
N VAL A 7 6.50 4.49 -3.15
CA VAL A 7 5.44 4.49 -2.14
C VAL A 7 5.95 3.96 -0.81
N SER A 8 6.78 2.91 -0.84
CA SER A 8 7.39 2.38 0.37
C SER A 8 8.24 3.42 1.10
N LYS A 9 9.04 4.20 0.36
CA LYS A 9 9.82 5.32 0.91
C LYS A 9 8.94 6.47 1.42
N LEU A 10 7.86 6.80 0.70
CA LEU A 10 6.97 7.92 1.05
C LEU A 10 6.07 7.64 2.26
N THR A 11 5.67 6.38 2.43
CA THR A 11 4.71 5.97 3.47
C THR A 11 5.38 5.30 4.67
N GLY A 12 6.64 4.86 4.54
CA GLY A 12 7.34 4.07 5.54
C GLY A 12 6.88 2.61 5.60
N ILE A 13 5.94 2.21 4.76
CA ILE A 13 5.39 0.85 4.70
C ILE A 13 6.25 0.01 3.78
N THR A 14 6.59 -1.22 4.19
CA THR A 14 7.39 -2.10 3.35
C THR A 14 6.66 -2.45 2.04
N ALA A 15 7.41 -2.63 0.95
CA ALA A 15 6.85 -3.12 -0.31
C ALA A 15 6.11 -4.47 -0.14
N PHE A 16 6.54 -5.30 0.83
CA PHE A 16 5.86 -6.54 1.19
C PHE A 16 4.44 -6.28 1.73
N THR A 17 4.29 -5.35 2.68
CA THR A 17 2.98 -4.99 3.23
C THR A 17 2.07 -4.34 2.18
N LEU A 18 2.63 -3.52 1.28
CA LEU A 18 1.87 -2.96 0.15
C LEU A 18 1.32 -4.07 -0.77
N ARG A 19 2.15 -5.06 -1.14
CA ARG A 19 1.70 -6.24 -1.91
C ARG A 19 0.68 -7.07 -1.16
N PHE A 20 0.82 -7.18 0.15
CA PHE A 20 -0.16 -7.85 0.99
C PHE A 20 -1.52 -7.14 0.89
N TYR A 21 -1.56 -5.82 1.01
CA TYR A 21 -2.78 -5.03 0.86
C TYR A 21 -3.41 -5.12 -0.53
N GLU A 22 -2.61 -5.22 -1.60
CA GLU A 22 -3.14 -5.53 -2.94
C GLU A 22 -3.78 -6.92 -2.99
N LYS A 23 -3.11 -7.92 -2.40
CA LYS A 23 -3.57 -9.32 -2.42
C LYS A 23 -4.90 -9.51 -1.69
N ILE A 24 -5.11 -8.79 -0.59
CA ILE A 24 -6.37 -8.85 0.19
C ILE A 24 -7.42 -7.84 -0.29
N GLY A 25 -7.16 -7.10 -1.38
CA GLY A 25 -8.11 -6.16 -1.97
C GLY A 25 -8.28 -4.85 -1.19
N VAL A 26 -7.41 -4.55 -0.23
CA VAL A 26 -7.41 -3.27 0.50
C VAL A 26 -6.95 -2.14 -0.41
N LEU A 27 -5.91 -2.36 -1.21
CA LEU A 27 -5.52 -1.41 -2.25
C LEU A 27 -6.16 -1.83 -3.57
N PRO A 28 -6.67 -0.88 -4.38
CA PRO A 28 -7.05 -1.18 -5.74
C PRO A 28 -5.83 -1.80 -6.41
N ASN A 29 -5.98 -2.99 -6.99
CA ASN A 29 -4.91 -3.60 -7.76
C ASN A 29 -4.55 -2.56 -8.83
N PRO A 30 -3.34 -1.97 -8.82
CA PRO A 30 -3.01 -0.90 -9.74
C PRO A 30 -3.05 -1.52 -11.12
N SER A 31 -4.20 -1.35 -11.78
CA SER A 31 -4.44 -1.85 -13.12
C SER A 31 -3.23 -1.44 -13.91
N ARG A 32 -2.59 -2.43 -14.57
CA ARG A 32 -1.48 -2.21 -15.47
C ARG A 32 -1.94 -1.13 -16.45
N LYS A 33 -1.65 0.16 -16.16
CA LYS A 33 -1.94 1.23 -17.11
C LYS A 33 -1.23 0.78 -18.38
N ASP A 34 -1.98 0.80 -19.48
CA ASP A 34 -1.57 0.39 -20.83
C ASP A 34 -1.87 -1.05 -21.28
N GLY A 35 -2.46 -1.95 -20.47
CA GLY A 35 -2.82 -3.29 -20.97
C GLY A 35 -1.64 -4.15 -21.45
N LYS A 36 -0.41 -3.65 -21.28
CA LYS A 36 0.83 -4.36 -21.60
C LYS A 36 1.13 -5.35 -20.48
N GLU A 37 1.46 -6.57 -20.88
CA GLU A 37 1.79 -7.69 -20.01
C GLU A 37 2.93 -7.39 -19.00
N ASN A 38 3.72 -6.35 -19.27
CA ASN A 38 4.85 -5.86 -18.48
C ASN A 38 4.66 -4.47 -17.83
N GLY A 39 3.42 -3.94 -17.79
CA GLY A 39 3.13 -2.64 -17.20
C GLY A 39 3.50 -2.60 -15.71
N ARG A 40 4.50 -1.77 -15.34
CA ARG A 40 4.93 -1.61 -13.95
C ARG A 40 3.78 -1.02 -13.13
N ARG A 41 3.49 -1.61 -11.96
CA ARG A 41 2.50 -1.10 -10.99
C ARG A 41 2.84 0.34 -10.62
N ARG A 42 1.87 1.24 -10.76
CA ARG A 42 2.01 2.66 -10.45
C ARG A 42 0.86 3.08 -9.55
N TYR A 43 1.19 3.78 -8.47
CA TYR A 43 0.26 4.36 -7.51
C TYR A 43 0.15 5.86 -7.78
N ASP A 44 -1.01 6.45 -7.64
CA ASP A 44 -1.17 7.90 -7.69
C ASP A 44 -1.20 8.52 -6.28
N ASP A 45 -1.42 9.83 -6.23
CA ASP A 45 -1.50 10.57 -4.98
C ASP A 45 -2.74 10.18 -4.14
N GLN A 46 -3.82 9.72 -4.76
CA GLN A 46 -5.01 9.23 -4.05
C GLN A 46 -4.69 7.89 -3.37
N ASP A 47 -4.02 6.98 -4.09
CA ASP A 47 -3.55 5.71 -3.53
C ASP A 47 -2.65 5.94 -2.32
N ILE A 48 -1.68 6.87 -2.42
CA ILE A 48 -0.77 7.18 -1.31
C ILE A 48 -1.54 7.73 -0.10
N ARG A 49 -2.49 8.65 -0.30
CA ARG A 49 -3.32 9.17 0.80
C ARG A 49 -4.11 8.05 1.47
N PHE A 50 -4.70 7.16 0.69
CA PHE A 50 -5.44 6.01 1.21
C PHE A 50 -4.54 5.04 1.97
N ILE A 51 -3.35 4.74 1.43
CA ILE A 51 -2.32 3.90 2.09
C ILE A 51 -1.92 4.49 3.45
N ARG A 52 -1.71 5.81 3.53
CA ARG A 52 -1.38 6.48 4.80
C ARG A 52 -2.54 6.44 5.78
N PHE A 53 -3.78 6.56 5.30
CA PHE A 53 -4.98 6.47 6.12
C PHE A 53 -5.16 5.08 6.75
N ILE A 54 -5.11 4.00 5.96
CA ILE A 54 -5.21 2.63 6.47
C ILE A 54 -4.06 2.28 7.42
N HIS A 55 -2.86 2.83 7.15
CA HIS A 55 -1.71 2.62 8.01
C HIS A 55 -1.86 3.37 9.34
N GLY A 56 -2.34 4.61 9.30
CA GLY A 56 -2.69 5.37 10.50
C GLY A 56 -3.72 4.64 11.36
N LEU A 57 -4.80 4.12 10.76
CA LEU A 57 -5.80 3.30 11.47
C LEU A 57 -5.21 2.03 12.11
N LYS A 58 -4.22 1.39 11.48
CA LYS A 58 -3.52 0.25 12.07
C LYS A 58 -2.62 0.70 13.25
N GLN A 59 -2.05 1.90 13.19
CA GLN A 59 -1.19 2.46 14.23
C GLN A 59 -1.95 3.06 15.42
N THR A 60 -3.22 3.45 15.28
CA THR A 60 -4.04 3.96 16.40
C THR A 60 -4.33 2.93 17.50
N GLY A 61 -3.77 1.73 17.42
CA GLY A 61 -3.54 0.94 18.62
C GLY A 61 -4.72 0.08 19.08
N MET A 62 -5.38 -0.63 18.16
CA MET A 62 -5.83 -1.97 18.55
C MET A 62 -4.59 -2.86 18.70
N LYS A 63 -3.95 -2.73 19.87
CA LYS A 63 -2.98 -3.71 20.36
C LYS A 63 -3.77 -5.01 20.55
N PHE A 64 -3.41 -6.08 19.84
CA PHE A 64 -3.60 -7.40 20.45
C PHE A 64 -2.74 -7.37 21.69
N GLY A 65 -3.38 -7.30 22.86
CA GLY A 65 -2.68 -7.33 24.13
C GLY A 65 -1.90 -8.63 24.21
N TYR A 66 -0.59 -8.56 24.00
CA TYR A 66 0.31 -9.47 24.70
C TYR A 66 0.61 -8.80 26.02
N ALA A 67 0.02 -9.37 27.06
CA ALA A 67 0.38 -9.12 28.44
C ALA A 67 1.77 -9.69 28.68
N GLU A 68 2.69 -8.83 29.12
CA GLU A 68 3.84 -9.19 29.94
C GLU A 68 3.99 -8.14 31.03
#